data_AF-A0A2V3I0K6-F1
#
_entry.id   AF-A0A2V3I0K6-F1
#
_cell.length_a   1.000
_cell.length_b   1.000
_cell.length_c   1.000
_cell.angle_alpha   90.00
_cell.angle_beta   90.00
_cell.angle_gamma   90.00
#
_symmetry.space_group_name_H-M   'P 1'
#
loop_
_entity.id
_entity.type
_entity.pdbx_description
1 polymer ?
#
loop_
_entity_poly.entity_id
_entity_poly.type
_entity_poly.pdbx_seq_one_letter_code
_entity_poly.pdbx_strand_id
1 'polypeptide(L)'
;MAKPPAEVSFPGDKSRRKKIRMRGIKQASKEIQQRLAGNLEGLLDDPEVFMPEIRGELDRSLFSKDKMVKTLKELSTVASKCNDPRWLRKRMAKRSGDPVCNALAGSLLAASEEEHTTVAVFKNPLYGVASYIRRGNGKQSHLAGIQNYTHPKMRLLVWDDHAKSGQWFFSWDGGFVFSGSEPNPPDEWVDWSLDNASIDLSGDDVRWSSGLEEATVGDGMLTEAGWLRLEFLNGTVVGLSQAALAKSERQFAQSVAMGMMPPRLSDVAKAEWMWRPGGWPEERDLPLESEENLSEVISAWMRMSFDDAALVRACRSSILNSIGDGYVVGTHWFAEEARDGFLEHMVGNSEEKGAVACVLDSLNTGIHVRTDGLVLELEEDVVRLEDSSCHHNLVALWPDHGLTVLDEMYGISGEEAESIHTKQQQRKQGFGAFLRELGESLSTAKRLERLPWDSEALPAPLNFADEMVRHAVENGVAATVSKARKGKGLEMAMGWAWLNVHERTESDAWRFDEASRDKGGDWVPALRALWDAAEDLLLKDNLDAVQDYEAAMKWLAETSGAGPMP
;
A
#
# COMPACT_ATOMS: atom_id res chain seq x y z
N MET A 1 50.83 -63.95 24.77
CA MET A 1 50.79 -64.21 23.31
C MET A 1 50.65 -62.86 22.61
N ALA A 2 51.54 -62.58 21.65
CA ALA A 2 51.76 -61.25 21.07
C ALA A 2 50.69 -60.85 20.05
N LYS A 3 50.38 -59.55 19.97
CA LYS A 3 49.54 -58.93 18.93
C LYS A 3 50.16 -59.16 17.53
N PRO A 4 49.37 -59.47 16.49
CA PRO A 4 49.87 -59.52 15.12
C PRO A 4 50.23 -58.10 14.63
N PRO A 5 51.19 -57.97 13.69
CA PRO A 5 51.71 -56.68 13.25
C PRO A 5 50.72 -55.92 12.36
N ALA A 6 50.79 -54.59 12.45
CA ALA A 6 49.94 -53.66 11.72
C ALA A 6 50.14 -53.77 10.19
N GLU A 7 49.04 -53.80 9.43
CA GLU A 7 49.06 -53.65 7.98
C GLU A 7 49.59 -52.24 7.62
N VAL A 8 50.73 -52.22 6.93
CA VAL A 8 51.35 -51.00 6.42
C VAL A 8 50.82 -50.74 5.02
N SER A 9 50.07 -49.64 4.83
CA SER A 9 49.60 -49.21 3.50
C SER A 9 50.71 -48.47 2.76
N PHE A 10 51.03 -48.89 1.53
CA PHE A 10 52.04 -48.23 0.70
C PHE A 10 51.50 -46.92 0.07
N PRO A 11 52.29 -45.83 0.03
CA PRO A 11 51.92 -44.60 -0.68
C PRO A 11 51.94 -44.83 -2.20
N GLY A 12 50.76 -45.14 -2.76
CA GLY A 12 50.59 -45.42 -4.19
C GLY A 12 49.29 -46.13 -4.55
N ASP A 13 48.65 -46.78 -3.57
CA ASP A 13 47.49 -47.66 -3.82
C ASP A 13 46.14 -46.93 -3.98
N LYS A 14 46.18 -45.62 -4.25
CA LYS A 14 45.02 -44.85 -4.69
C LYS A 14 45.32 -44.31 -6.07
N SER A 15 45.18 -45.17 -7.07
CA SER A 15 44.79 -44.73 -8.41
C SER A 15 43.39 -44.08 -8.31
N ARG A 16 43.35 -42.85 -7.79
CA ARG A 16 42.28 -41.90 -8.00
C ARG A 16 42.19 -41.69 -9.51
N ARG A 17 41.46 -42.57 -10.21
CA ARG A 17 40.67 -42.15 -11.36
C ARG A 17 39.88 -40.95 -10.83
N LYS A 18 40.33 -39.74 -11.16
CA LYS A 18 39.59 -38.51 -10.92
C LYS A 18 38.17 -38.81 -11.38
N LYS A 19 37.23 -39.00 -10.44
CA LYS A 19 35.80 -39.10 -10.76
C LYS A 19 35.48 -37.77 -11.40
N ILE A 20 35.46 -37.76 -12.74
CA ILE A 20 34.94 -36.65 -13.53
C ILE A 20 33.49 -36.52 -13.07
N ARG A 21 33.22 -35.60 -12.14
CA ARG A 21 31.85 -35.22 -11.80
C ARG A 21 31.29 -34.52 -13.02
N MET A 22 30.60 -35.27 -13.88
CA MET A 22 29.79 -34.69 -14.93
C MET A 22 28.75 -33.78 -14.26
N ARG A 23 28.80 -32.47 -14.54
CA ARG A 23 27.85 -31.49 -14.00
C ARG A 23 26.43 -31.90 -14.43
N GLY A 24 25.51 -31.98 -13.47
CA GLY A 24 24.09 -32.24 -13.72
C GLY A 24 23.64 -33.71 -13.67
N ILE A 25 24.55 -34.65 -13.38
CA ILE A 25 24.24 -36.08 -13.23
C ILE A 25 24.43 -36.50 -11.77
N LYS A 26 23.43 -37.19 -11.19
CA LYS A 26 23.43 -37.63 -9.78
C LYS A 26 22.99 -39.09 -9.67
N GLN A 27 23.44 -39.76 -8.62
CA GLN A 27 22.86 -41.02 -8.19
C GLN A 27 21.46 -40.74 -7.64
N ALA A 28 20.44 -41.41 -8.17
CA ALA A 28 19.05 -41.16 -7.77
C ALA A 28 18.73 -41.88 -6.44
N SER A 29 17.82 -41.34 -5.63
CA SER A 29 17.29 -42.05 -4.46
C SER A 29 16.50 -43.29 -4.91
N LYS A 30 16.30 -44.27 -4.01
CA LYS A 30 15.52 -45.48 -4.32
C LYS A 30 14.11 -45.15 -4.80
N GLU A 31 13.45 -44.17 -4.18
CA GLU A 31 12.11 -43.69 -4.56
C GLU A 31 12.09 -43.14 -6.00
N ILE A 32 13.08 -42.30 -6.36
CA ILE A 32 13.19 -41.75 -7.71
C ILE A 32 13.44 -42.86 -8.73
N GLN A 33 14.27 -43.85 -8.39
CA GLN A 33 14.53 -45.00 -9.27
C GLN A 33 13.25 -45.82 -9.50
N GLN A 34 12.51 -46.14 -8.44
CA GLN A 34 11.26 -46.90 -8.54
C GLN A 34 10.21 -46.16 -9.37
N ARG A 35 10.00 -44.87 -9.10
CA ARG A 35 9.04 -44.05 -9.85
C ARG A 35 9.42 -43.95 -11.34
N LEU A 36 10.70 -43.69 -11.65
CA LEU A 36 11.15 -43.62 -13.04
C LEU A 36 11.08 -44.97 -13.74
N ALA A 37 11.43 -46.07 -13.06
CA ALA A 37 11.31 -47.41 -13.62
C ALA A 37 9.86 -47.73 -13.99
N GLY A 38 8.91 -47.48 -13.08
CA GLY A 38 7.48 -47.69 -13.36
C GLY A 38 6.96 -46.84 -14.52
N ASN A 39 7.36 -45.57 -14.60
CA ASN A 39 7.02 -44.72 -15.75
C ASN A 39 7.67 -45.22 -17.06
N LEU A 40 8.91 -45.69 -17.03
CA LEU A 40 9.60 -46.19 -18.22
C LEU A 40 9.01 -47.52 -18.70
N GLU A 41 8.61 -48.39 -17.78
CA GLU A 41 7.86 -49.61 -18.07
C GLU A 41 6.51 -49.29 -18.74
N GLY A 42 5.72 -48.39 -18.14
CA GLY A 42 4.47 -47.92 -18.75
C GLY A 42 4.65 -47.29 -20.13
N LEU A 43 5.78 -46.60 -20.37
CA LEU A 43 6.12 -46.05 -21.68
C LEU A 43 6.56 -47.11 -22.70
N LEU A 44 7.11 -48.25 -22.27
CA LEU A 44 7.39 -49.36 -23.18
C LEU A 44 6.11 -50.09 -23.59
N ASP A 45 5.20 -50.28 -22.63
CA ASP A 45 3.90 -50.91 -22.86
C ASP A 45 3.02 -50.06 -23.79
N ASP A 46 2.98 -48.75 -23.54
CA ASP A 46 2.32 -47.77 -24.39
C ASP A 46 3.26 -46.58 -24.70
N PRO A 47 3.95 -46.61 -25.85
CA PRO A 47 4.82 -45.52 -26.29
C PRO A 47 4.10 -44.18 -26.52
N GLU A 48 2.77 -44.17 -26.56
CA GLU A 48 1.96 -42.97 -26.78
C GLU A 48 1.27 -42.49 -25.49
N VAL A 49 1.54 -43.09 -24.33
CA VAL A 49 0.88 -42.79 -23.04
C VAL A 49 1.00 -41.33 -22.57
N PHE A 50 1.99 -40.59 -23.07
CA PHE A 50 2.18 -39.16 -22.75
C PHE A 50 1.39 -38.21 -23.66
N MET A 51 0.70 -38.74 -24.67
CA MET A 51 -0.03 -37.97 -25.66
C MET A 51 -1.26 -37.30 -25.03
N PRO A 52 -1.57 -36.04 -25.42
CA PRO A 52 -2.86 -35.47 -25.12
C PRO A 52 -3.95 -36.12 -25.96
N GLU A 53 -5.16 -36.15 -25.42
CA GLU A 53 -6.39 -36.32 -26.18
C GLU A 53 -6.54 -35.18 -27.20
N ILE A 54 -6.75 -35.54 -28.46
CA ILE A 54 -6.85 -34.57 -29.56
C ILE A 54 -8.32 -34.17 -29.70
N ARG A 55 -8.70 -33.03 -29.10
CA ARG A 55 -10.04 -32.44 -29.26
C ARG A 55 -10.08 -31.34 -30.33
N GLY A 56 -8.95 -30.68 -30.59
CA GLY A 56 -8.83 -29.62 -31.59
C GLY A 56 -8.77 -30.10 -33.03
N GLU A 57 -9.03 -29.19 -33.96
CA GLU A 57 -8.87 -29.43 -35.40
C GLU A 57 -7.40 -29.63 -35.77
N LEU A 58 -7.16 -30.54 -36.72
CA LEU A 58 -5.85 -30.81 -37.30
C LEU A 58 -5.92 -30.58 -38.81
N ASP A 59 -4.99 -29.81 -39.37
CA ASP A 59 -4.91 -29.64 -40.82
C ASP A 59 -4.36 -30.93 -41.46
N ARG A 60 -5.25 -31.73 -42.05
CA ARG A 60 -4.91 -33.01 -42.69
C ARG A 60 -4.58 -32.88 -44.19
N SER A 61 -4.46 -31.66 -44.71
CA SER A 61 -4.12 -31.44 -46.11
C SER A 61 -2.74 -32.06 -46.47
N LEU A 62 -2.57 -32.44 -47.73
CA LEU A 62 -1.35 -33.09 -48.23
C LEU A 62 -0.08 -32.22 -48.04
N PHE A 63 -0.25 -30.89 -47.97
CA PHE A 63 0.82 -29.91 -47.76
C PHE A 63 0.75 -29.24 -46.38
N SER A 64 0.07 -29.88 -45.43
CA SER A 64 -0.17 -29.33 -44.09
C SER A 64 1.13 -28.87 -43.44
N LYS A 65 1.09 -27.63 -42.95
CA LYS A 65 2.17 -27.05 -42.14
C LYS A 65 1.97 -27.32 -40.65
N ASP A 66 0.85 -27.92 -40.26
CA ASP A 66 0.51 -28.24 -38.87
C ASP A 66 1.60 -29.10 -38.23
N LYS A 67 2.14 -28.56 -37.15
CA LYS A 67 3.23 -29.16 -36.41
C LYS A 67 2.79 -30.42 -35.68
N MET A 68 1.58 -30.43 -35.13
CA MET A 68 1.03 -31.58 -34.42
C MET A 68 0.85 -32.76 -35.37
N VAL A 69 0.30 -32.54 -36.57
CA VAL A 69 0.17 -33.59 -37.60
C VAL A 69 1.52 -34.18 -38.00
N LYS A 70 2.56 -33.35 -38.16
CA LYS A 70 3.91 -33.83 -38.49
C LYS A 70 4.52 -34.65 -37.35
N THR A 71 4.39 -34.18 -36.12
CA THR A 71 4.86 -34.91 -34.93
C THR A 71 4.14 -36.24 -34.80
N LEU A 72 2.80 -36.29 -34.92
CA LEU A 72 2.01 -37.54 -34.86
C LEU A 72 2.46 -38.59 -35.90
N LYS A 73 2.73 -38.15 -37.15
CA LYS A 73 3.23 -39.05 -38.20
C LYS A 73 4.61 -39.64 -37.86
N GLU A 74 5.53 -38.83 -37.35
CA GLU A 74 6.85 -39.33 -36.94
C GLU A 74 6.80 -40.15 -35.66
N LEU A 75 5.89 -39.84 -34.74
CA LEU A 75 5.73 -40.48 -33.44
C LEU A 75 5.27 -41.92 -33.58
N SER A 76 4.23 -42.18 -34.39
CA SER A 76 3.77 -43.55 -34.68
C SER A 76 4.87 -44.44 -35.26
N THR A 77 5.77 -43.85 -36.06
CA THR A 77 6.97 -44.57 -36.56
C THR A 77 7.92 -44.94 -35.41
N VAL A 78 8.16 -44.03 -34.47
CA VAL A 78 9.01 -44.30 -33.29
C VAL A 78 8.36 -45.34 -32.39
N ALA A 79 7.06 -45.22 -32.12
CA ALA A 79 6.28 -46.17 -31.32
C ALA A 79 6.35 -47.59 -31.90
N SER A 80 6.17 -47.76 -33.21
CA SER A 80 6.28 -49.08 -33.87
C SER A 80 7.69 -49.72 -33.78
N LYS A 81 8.69 -48.95 -33.36
CA LYS A 81 10.09 -49.38 -33.20
C LYS A 81 10.56 -49.36 -31.75
N CYS A 82 9.64 -49.32 -30.77
CA CYS A 82 9.97 -49.30 -29.34
C CYS A 82 10.89 -50.44 -28.89
N ASN A 83 10.76 -51.63 -29.51
CA ASN A 83 11.55 -52.82 -29.21
C ASN A 83 12.82 -53.00 -30.08
N ASP A 84 13.25 -51.97 -30.81
CA ASP A 84 14.50 -52.01 -31.61
C ASP A 84 15.56 -51.02 -31.07
N PRO A 85 16.38 -51.41 -30.08
CA PRO A 85 17.40 -50.54 -29.49
C PRO A 85 18.42 -50.01 -30.51
N ARG A 86 18.71 -50.77 -31.57
CA ARG A 86 19.66 -50.33 -32.61
C ARG A 86 19.07 -49.21 -33.44
N TRP A 87 17.78 -49.31 -33.79
CA TRP A 87 17.06 -48.25 -34.47
C TRP A 87 16.88 -47.02 -33.58
N LEU A 88 16.48 -47.20 -32.33
CA LEU A 88 16.30 -46.11 -31.36
C LEU A 88 17.59 -45.32 -31.15
N ARG A 89 18.74 -45.99 -31.04
CA ARG A 89 20.06 -45.32 -30.93
C ARG A 89 20.37 -44.40 -32.11
N LYS A 90 20.00 -44.79 -33.32
CA LYS A 90 20.15 -43.95 -34.52
C LYS A 90 19.13 -42.82 -34.53
N ARG A 91 17.88 -43.12 -34.19
CA ARG A 91 16.77 -42.17 -34.20
C ARG A 91 17.00 -41.02 -33.22
N MET A 92 17.34 -41.33 -31.97
CA MET A 92 17.54 -40.32 -30.92
C MET A 92 18.71 -39.35 -31.21
N ALA A 93 19.62 -39.71 -32.13
CA ALA A 93 20.77 -38.90 -32.51
C ALA A 93 20.54 -38.07 -33.79
N LYS A 94 19.39 -38.24 -34.47
CA LYS A 94 19.11 -37.60 -35.76
C LYS A 94 18.96 -36.08 -35.62
N ARG A 95 19.84 -35.32 -36.29
CA ARG A 95 19.89 -33.84 -36.19
C ARG A 95 18.67 -33.13 -36.79
N SER A 96 18.03 -33.72 -37.80
CA SER A 96 16.90 -33.13 -38.54
C SER A 96 15.54 -33.76 -38.21
N GLY A 97 15.45 -34.56 -37.14
CA GLY A 97 14.19 -35.19 -36.73
C GLY A 97 13.33 -34.29 -35.85
N ASP A 98 12.04 -34.60 -35.76
CA ASP A 98 11.14 -33.96 -34.80
C ASP A 98 11.71 -34.07 -33.36
N PRO A 99 11.81 -32.96 -32.59
CA PRO A 99 12.39 -32.95 -31.26
C PRO A 99 11.68 -33.85 -30.24
N VAL A 100 10.35 -33.92 -30.29
CA VAL A 100 9.53 -34.78 -29.42
C VAL A 100 9.86 -36.24 -29.72
N CYS A 101 9.90 -36.61 -30.99
CA CYS A 101 10.20 -37.97 -31.43
C CYS A 101 11.65 -38.39 -31.12
N ASN A 102 12.61 -37.46 -31.18
CA ASN A 102 13.98 -37.69 -30.74
C ASN A 102 14.05 -37.96 -29.23
N ALA A 103 13.29 -37.22 -28.43
CA ALA A 103 13.19 -37.43 -26.99
C ALA A 103 12.49 -38.75 -26.67
N LEU A 104 11.39 -39.09 -27.35
CA LEU A 104 10.71 -40.38 -27.22
C LEU A 104 11.66 -41.54 -27.50
N ALA A 105 12.42 -41.49 -28.60
CA ALA A 105 13.39 -42.53 -28.90
C ALA A 105 14.49 -42.66 -27.83
N GLY A 106 14.91 -41.55 -27.22
CA GLY A 106 15.83 -41.55 -26.10
C GLY A 106 15.22 -42.16 -24.83
N SER A 107 13.96 -41.85 -24.53
CA SER A 107 13.23 -42.38 -23.38
C SER A 107 12.94 -43.88 -23.52
N LEU A 108 12.53 -44.35 -24.72
CA LEU A 108 12.34 -45.78 -25.00
C LEU A 108 13.66 -46.54 -24.93
N LEU A 109 14.76 -45.96 -25.43
CA LEU A 109 16.07 -46.59 -25.26
C LEU A 109 16.44 -46.68 -23.78
N ALA A 110 16.19 -45.63 -22.99
CA ALA A 110 16.44 -45.66 -21.56
C ALA A 110 15.59 -46.73 -20.86
N ALA A 111 14.33 -46.90 -21.27
CA ALA A 111 13.45 -47.92 -20.72
C ALA A 111 13.91 -49.36 -21.03
N SER A 112 14.58 -49.57 -22.17
CA SER A 112 15.14 -50.88 -22.54
C SER A 112 16.41 -51.30 -21.77
N GLU A 113 16.93 -50.45 -20.89
CA GLU A 113 18.15 -50.71 -20.10
C GLU A 113 17.84 -51.35 -18.74
N GLU A 114 18.67 -52.29 -18.28
CA GLU A 114 18.43 -53.02 -17.03
C GLU A 114 18.73 -52.20 -15.75
N GLU A 115 19.52 -51.11 -15.84
CA GLU A 115 19.92 -50.30 -14.69
C GLU A 115 19.64 -48.79 -14.88
N HIS A 116 18.97 -48.19 -13.89
CA HIS A 116 18.59 -46.76 -13.88
C HIS A 116 19.21 -45.96 -12.72
N THR A 117 20.42 -46.32 -12.29
CA THR A 117 21.02 -45.79 -11.05
C THR A 117 21.42 -44.31 -11.11
N THR A 118 21.59 -43.77 -12.33
CA THR A 118 22.16 -42.45 -12.59
C THR A 118 21.22 -41.59 -13.41
N VAL A 119 20.78 -40.47 -12.85
CA VAL A 119 19.78 -39.56 -13.43
C VAL A 119 20.34 -38.15 -13.63
N ALA A 120 19.81 -37.45 -14.62
CA ALA A 120 19.91 -36.00 -14.75
C ALA A 120 18.78 -35.33 -13.96
N VAL A 121 18.99 -34.04 -13.61
CA VAL A 121 17.96 -33.22 -12.95
C VAL A 121 17.58 -32.08 -13.88
N PHE A 122 16.32 -32.07 -14.29
CA PHE A 122 15.70 -30.94 -14.96
C PHE A 122 15.16 -29.98 -13.89
N LYS A 123 15.46 -28.69 -14.04
CA LYS A 123 14.96 -27.62 -13.16
C LYS A 123 14.33 -26.55 -14.01
N ASN A 124 13.10 -26.19 -13.71
CA ASN A 124 12.40 -25.06 -14.28
C ASN A 124 11.78 -24.25 -13.14
N PRO A 125 11.97 -22.92 -13.09
CA PRO A 125 11.40 -22.09 -12.03
C PRO A 125 9.86 -22.18 -11.92
N LEU A 126 9.19 -22.43 -13.04
CA LEU A 126 7.74 -22.47 -13.14
C LEU A 126 7.19 -23.90 -13.01
N TYR A 127 7.78 -24.85 -13.74
CA TYR A 127 7.31 -26.24 -13.81
C TYR A 127 7.94 -27.16 -12.76
N GLY A 128 8.86 -26.64 -11.93
CA GLY A 128 9.47 -27.38 -10.82
C GLY A 128 10.68 -28.22 -11.24
N VAL A 129 10.93 -29.29 -10.49
CA VAL A 129 12.13 -30.13 -10.61
C VAL A 129 11.73 -31.58 -10.88
N ALA A 130 12.33 -32.20 -11.89
CA ALA A 130 12.20 -33.64 -12.12
C ALA A 130 13.54 -34.29 -12.43
N SER A 131 13.67 -35.53 -11.99
CA SER A 131 14.73 -36.42 -12.43
C SER A 131 14.33 -37.14 -13.71
N TYR A 132 15.30 -37.38 -14.60
CA TYR A 132 15.10 -38.11 -15.84
C TYR A 132 16.42 -38.76 -16.29
N ILE A 133 16.35 -39.78 -17.13
CA ILE A 133 17.50 -40.43 -17.75
C ILE A 133 17.80 -39.75 -19.08
N ARG A 134 19.04 -39.28 -19.24
CA ARG A 134 19.45 -38.59 -20.46
C ARG A 134 20.01 -39.58 -21.49
N ARG A 135 19.32 -39.72 -22.63
CA ARG A 135 19.79 -40.46 -23.82
C ARG A 135 19.55 -39.66 -25.08
N GLY A 136 20.50 -39.72 -26.01
CA GLY A 136 20.41 -39.05 -27.31
C GLY A 136 20.46 -37.52 -27.25
N ASN A 137 20.03 -36.91 -28.35
CA ASN A 137 20.04 -35.46 -28.59
C ASN A 137 18.66 -34.81 -28.39
N GLY A 138 17.69 -35.54 -27.81
CA GLY A 138 16.38 -35.00 -27.44
C GLY A 138 16.51 -33.81 -26.48
N LYS A 139 15.60 -32.85 -26.59
CA LYS A 139 15.57 -31.69 -25.71
C LYS A 139 15.34 -32.14 -24.28
N GLN A 140 16.05 -31.52 -23.33
CA GLN A 140 16.00 -31.95 -21.92
C GLN A 140 14.60 -31.83 -21.31
N SER A 141 13.85 -30.77 -21.66
CA SER A 141 12.47 -30.58 -21.23
C SER A 141 11.54 -31.66 -21.78
N HIS A 142 11.75 -32.11 -23.03
CA HIS A 142 10.96 -33.18 -23.65
C HIS A 142 11.27 -34.54 -23.01
N LEU A 143 12.55 -34.86 -22.79
CA LEU A 143 12.94 -36.08 -22.08
C LEU A 143 12.36 -36.11 -20.65
N ALA A 144 12.45 -34.99 -19.94
CA ALA A 144 11.88 -34.86 -18.60
C ALA A 144 10.35 -35.03 -18.61
N GLY A 145 9.65 -34.40 -19.56
CA GLY A 145 8.20 -34.49 -19.69
C GLY A 145 7.72 -35.89 -20.05
N ILE A 146 8.34 -36.54 -21.04
CA ILE A 146 7.97 -37.91 -21.48
C ILE A 146 8.21 -38.93 -20.35
N GLN A 147 9.35 -38.87 -19.64
CA GLN A 147 9.65 -39.84 -18.58
C GLN A 147 8.91 -39.56 -17.27
N ASN A 148 8.28 -38.39 -17.14
CA ASN A 148 7.44 -38.01 -16.02
C ASN A 148 6.02 -37.69 -16.51
N TYR A 149 5.50 -38.46 -17.48
CA TYR A 149 4.20 -38.21 -18.10
C TYR A 149 3.02 -38.28 -17.12
N THR A 150 3.20 -38.94 -15.98
CA THR A 150 2.22 -39.00 -14.88
C THR A 150 2.12 -37.69 -14.10
N HIS A 151 3.08 -36.77 -14.26
CA HIS A 151 3.05 -35.48 -13.58
C HIS A 151 2.35 -34.42 -14.46
N PRO A 152 1.20 -33.85 -14.04
CA PRO A 152 0.37 -32.98 -14.89
C PRO A 152 1.12 -31.78 -15.49
N LYS A 153 1.94 -31.09 -14.68
CA LYS A 153 2.71 -29.93 -15.18
C LYS A 153 3.90 -30.33 -16.06
N MET A 154 4.62 -31.41 -15.73
CA MET A 154 5.85 -31.77 -16.46
C MET A 154 5.57 -32.29 -17.87
N ARG A 155 4.48 -33.03 -18.08
CA ARG A 155 4.15 -33.57 -19.41
C ARG A 155 3.83 -32.47 -20.44
N LEU A 156 3.39 -31.29 -20.01
CA LEU A 156 3.20 -30.14 -20.90
C LEU A 156 4.49 -29.73 -21.60
N LEU A 157 5.64 -29.84 -20.92
CA LEU A 157 6.94 -29.39 -21.44
C LEU A 157 7.34 -30.08 -22.74
N VAL A 158 6.77 -31.24 -23.06
CA VAL A 158 6.95 -31.95 -24.33
C VAL A 158 6.49 -31.10 -25.51
N TRP A 159 5.49 -30.25 -25.30
CA TRP A 159 4.77 -29.53 -26.35
C TRP A 159 5.10 -28.03 -26.40
N ASP A 160 6.18 -27.61 -25.73
CA ASP A 160 6.54 -26.19 -25.63
C ASP A 160 6.82 -25.53 -26.98
N ASP A 161 7.40 -26.28 -27.92
CA ASP A 161 7.65 -25.77 -29.26
C ASP A 161 6.38 -25.76 -30.11
N HIS A 162 5.36 -26.57 -29.79
CA HIS A 162 4.03 -26.54 -30.41
C HIS A 162 3.24 -25.34 -29.89
N ALA A 163 3.31 -25.07 -28.59
CA ALA A 163 2.74 -23.88 -27.99
C ALA A 163 3.32 -22.58 -28.57
N LYS A 164 4.64 -22.52 -28.81
CA LYS A 164 5.27 -21.40 -29.52
C LYS A 164 4.78 -21.22 -30.96
N SER A 165 4.21 -22.25 -31.58
CA SER A 165 3.56 -22.16 -32.89
C SER A 165 2.06 -21.85 -32.83
N GLY A 166 1.53 -21.45 -31.66
CA GLY A 166 0.14 -21.06 -31.48
C GLY A 166 -0.80 -22.24 -31.26
N GLN A 167 -0.32 -23.32 -30.64
CA GLN A 167 -1.14 -24.48 -30.28
C GLN A 167 -1.37 -24.57 -28.77
N TRP A 168 -2.49 -25.14 -28.37
CA TRP A 168 -2.96 -25.12 -26.98
C TRP A 168 -3.07 -26.51 -26.37
N PHE A 169 -2.62 -26.61 -25.12
CA PHE A 169 -2.58 -27.83 -24.33
C PHE A 169 -3.04 -27.56 -22.90
N PHE A 170 -3.88 -28.44 -22.34
CA PHE A 170 -4.45 -28.33 -21.00
C PHE A 170 -4.27 -29.64 -20.24
N SER A 171 -3.75 -29.57 -19.02
CA SER A 171 -3.28 -30.75 -18.29
C SER A 171 -3.63 -30.68 -16.81
N TRP A 172 -4.30 -31.70 -16.30
CA TRP A 172 -4.75 -31.83 -14.92
C TRP A 172 -4.60 -33.28 -14.42
N ASP A 173 -4.84 -33.53 -13.14
CA ASP A 173 -4.87 -34.91 -12.66
C ASP A 173 -6.12 -35.62 -13.20
N GLY A 174 -5.92 -36.67 -14.01
CA GLY A 174 -7.00 -37.39 -14.68
C GLY A 174 -7.17 -37.09 -16.18
N GLY A 175 -6.57 -36.04 -16.74
CA GLY A 175 -6.70 -35.77 -18.18
C GLY A 175 -5.68 -34.80 -18.79
N PHE A 176 -5.48 -34.93 -20.10
CA PHE A 176 -4.55 -34.12 -20.88
C PHE A 176 -5.11 -33.89 -22.28
N VAL A 177 -5.30 -32.63 -22.69
CA VAL A 177 -6.01 -32.29 -23.93
C VAL A 177 -5.18 -31.34 -24.77
N PHE A 178 -5.27 -31.52 -26.10
CA PHE A 178 -4.87 -30.57 -27.12
C PHE A 178 -6.14 -29.99 -27.77
N SER A 179 -6.29 -28.67 -27.73
CA SER A 179 -7.47 -27.97 -28.26
C SER A 179 -7.24 -27.31 -29.62
N GLY A 180 -6.07 -27.50 -30.24
CA GLY A 180 -5.78 -26.90 -31.55
C GLY A 180 -5.17 -25.50 -31.42
N SER A 181 -5.59 -24.59 -32.29
CA SER A 181 -5.12 -23.20 -32.30
C SER A 181 -5.93 -22.24 -31.43
N GLU A 182 -7.02 -22.73 -30.84
CA GLU A 182 -7.90 -21.96 -29.97
C GLU A 182 -7.71 -22.34 -28.49
N PRO A 183 -7.74 -21.36 -27.58
CA PRO A 183 -7.67 -21.58 -26.13
C PRO A 183 -9.02 -22.07 -25.61
N ASN A 184 -9.36 -23.33 -25.88
CA ASN A 184 -10.61 -23.93 -25.39
C ASN A 184 -10.32 -24.84 -24.18
N PRO A 185 -10.32 -24.30 -22.94
CA PRO A 185 -10.04 -25.08 -21.74
C PRO A 185 -11.14 -26.12 -21.48
N PRO A 186 -10.81 -27.38 -21.19
CA PRO A 186 -11.78 -28.36 -20.68
C PRO A 186 -12.34 -27.94 -19.32
N ASP A 187 -13.61 -28.24 -19.04
CA ASP A 187 -14.24 -27.97 -17.74
C ASP A 187 -13.48 -28.62 -16.58
N GLU A 188 -13.05 -29.87 -16.78
CA GLU A 188 -12.30 -30.62 -15.76
C GLU A 188 -10.94 -29.98 -15.47
N TRP A 189 -10.35 -29.27 -16.44
CA TRP A 189 -9.13 -28.51 -16.24
C TRP A 189 -9.39 -27.24 -15.45
N VAL A 190 -10.49 -26.53 -15.71
CA VAL A 190 -10.88 -25.31 -14.98
C VAL A 190 -11.09 -25.66 -13.52
N ASP A 191 -11.92 -26.67 -13.24
CA ASP A 191 -12.20 -27.13 -11.88
C ASP A 191 -10.94 -27.55 -11.14
N TRP A 192 -10.14 -28.43 -11.74
CA TRP A 192 -8.91 -28.90 -11.12
C TRP A 192 -7.92 -27.76 -10.86
N SER A 193 -7.81 -26.80 -11.79
CA SER A 193 -6.89 -25.69 -11.64
C SER A 193 -7.32 -24.72 -10.54
N LEU A 194 -8.63 -24.53 -10.35
CA LEU A 194 -9.20 -23.71 -9.29
C LEU A 194 -9.11 -24.42 -7.92
N ASP A 195 -9.36 -25.73 -7.86
CA ASP A 195 -9.20 -26.54 -6.65
C ASP A 195 -7.74 -26.61 -6.16
N ASN A 196 -6.79 -26.49 -7.09
CA ASN A 196 -5.35 -26.53 -6.82
C ASN A 196 -4.68 -25.15 -6.91
N ALA A 197 -5.47 -24.09 -6.91
CA ALA A 197 -4.97 -22.72 -6.92
C ALA A 197 -4.24 -22.39 -5.61
N SER A 198 -3.52 -21.26 -5.58
CA SER A 198 -2.82 -20.80 -4.38
C SER A 198 -3.73 -20.16 -3.33
N ILE A 199 -4.97 -19.83 -3.70
CA ILE A 199 -5.99 -19.26 -2.83
C ILE A 199 -7.13 -20.28 -2.74
N ASP A 200 -7.54 -20.60 -1.51
CA ASP A 200 -8.67 -21.49 -1.26
C ASP A 200 -9.98 -20.83 -1.72
N LEU A 201 -10.77 -21.59 -2.48
CA LEU A 201 -12.05 -21.15 -3.03
C LEU A 201 -13.18 -22.05 -2.52
N SER A 202 -14.33 -21.44 -2.24
CA SER A 202 -15.60 -22.13 -1.98
C SER A 202 -16.50 -22.06 -3.22
N GLY A 203 -17.45 -22.98 -3.34
CA GLY A 203 -18.41 -23.03 -4.45
C GLY A 203 -17.92 -23.83 -5.67
N ASP A 204 -18.80 -23.94 -6.68
CA ASP A 204 -18.58 -24.74 -7.89
C ASP A 204 -18.57 -23.84 -9.15
N ASP A 205 -19.74 -23.52 -9.71
CA ASP A 205 -19.86 -22.65 -10.90
C ASP A 205 -19.54 -21.18 -10.60
N VAL A 206 -19.97 -20.71 -9.43
CA VAL A 206 -19.56 -19.44 -8.84
C VAL A 206 -18.64 -19.75 -7.67
N ARG A 207 -17.39 -19.33 -7.77
CA ARG A 207 -16.36 -19.58 -6.77
C ARG A 207 -15.91 -18.31 -6.07
N TRP A 208 -15.62 -18.38 -4.78
CA TRP A 208 -15.19 -17.21 -4.02
C TRP A 208 -14.17 -17.52 -2.94
N SER A 209 -13.25 -16.58 -2.75
CA SER A 209 -12.26 -16.62 -1.66
C SER A 209 -12.82 -16.09 -0.33
N SER A 210 -12.09 -16.30 0.76
CA SER A 210 -12.45 -15.79 2.09
C SER A 210 -12.70 -14.27 2.08
N GLY A 211 -13.80 -13.83 2.70
CA GLY A 211 -14.21 -12.43 2.76
C GLY A 211 -15.19 -12.01 1.65
N LEU A 212 -15.58 -12.94 0.79
CA LEU A 212 -16.68 -12.79 -0.17
C LEU A 212 -17.73 -13.89 0.07
N GLU A 213 -18.88 -13.73 -0.58
CA GLU A 213 -19.99 -14.68 -0.57
C GLU A 213 -20.47 -14.92 -2.01
N GLU A 214 -21.17 -16.04 -2.23
CA GLU A 214 -21.66 -16.44 -3.55
C GLU A 214 -22.48 -15.35 -4.25
N ALA A 215 -23.44 -14.74 -3.53
CA ALA A 215 -24.30 -13.70 -4.08
C ALA A 215 -23.50 -12.47 -4.53
N THR A 216 -22.50 -12.04 -3.75
CA THR A 216 -21.63 -10.91 -4.11
C THR A 216 -20.91 -11.16 -5.44
N VAL A 217 -20.40 -12.37 -5.64
CA VAL A 217 -19.65 -12.74 -6.84
C VAL A 217 -20.56 -12.99 -8.03
N GLY A 218 -21.65 -13.74 -7.83
CA GLY A 218 -22.62 -14.09 -8.85
C GLY A 218 -23.37 -12.88 -9.43
N ASP A 219 -23.77 -11.95 -8.56
CA ASP A 219 -24.51 -10.75 -8.97
C ASP A 219 -23.58 -9.57 -9.33
N GLY A 220 -22.26 -9.73 -9.18
CA GLY A 220 -21.28 -8.67 -9.48
C GLY A 220 -21.38 -7.45 -8.56
N MET A 221 -21.75 -7.65 -7.30
CA MET A 221 -21.93 -6.55 -6.35
C MET A 221 -20.59 -5.91 -5.96
N LEU A 222 -20.55 -4.58 -5.88
CA LEU A 222 -19.40 -3.85 -5.37
C LEU A 222 -19.27 -4.04 -3.85
N THR A 223 -18.05 -3.95 -3.34
CA THR A 223 -17.77 -3.94 -1.89
C THR A 223 -16.85 -2.76 -1.54
N GLU A 224 -16.90 -2.31 -0.29
CA GLU A 224 -16.03 -1.21 0.18
C GLU A 224 -14.53 -1.52 -0.02
N ALA A 225 -14.14 -2.77 0.20
CA ALA A 225 -12.76 -3.22 0.01
C ALA A 225 -12.42 -3.46 -1.48
N GLY A 226 -13.41 -3.75 -2.31
CA GLY A 226 -13.20 -4.16 -3.69
C GLY A 226 -12.66 -5.58 -3.80
N TRP A 227 -12.84 -6.16 -4.99
CA TRP A 227 -12.44 -7.53 -5.28
C TRP A 227 -12.18 -7.73 -6.78
N LEU A 228 -11.47 -8.80 -7.11
CA LEU A 228 -11.18 -9.16 -8.51
C LEU A 228 -12.17 -10.24 -8.96
N ARG A 229 -12.89 -9.97 -10.05
CA ARG A 229 -13.76 -10.92 -10.75
C ARG A 229 -12.98 -11.55 -11.89
N LEU A 230 -12.95 -12.88 -11.97
CA LEU A 230 -12.47 -13.64 -13.13
C LEU A 230 -13.61 -14.45 -13.73
N GLU A 231 -13.81 -14.36 -15.04
CA GLU A 231 -14.80 -15.14 -15.77
C GLU A 231 -14.10 -16.00 -16.82
N PHE A 232 -14.16 -17.32 -16.66
CA PHE A 232 -13.56 -18.28 -17.59
C PHE A 232 -14.44 -18.47 -18.83
N LEU A 233 -13.84 -18.91 -19.94
CA LEU A 233 -14.57 -19.14 -21.19
C LEU A 233 -15.70 -20.19 -21.09
N ASN A 234 -15.64 -21.09 -20.12
CA ASN A 234 -16.70 -22.06 -19.86
C ASN A 234 -17.86 -21.50 -19.00
N GLY A 235 -17.76 -20.25 -18.56
CA GLY A 235 -18.77 -19.56 -17.75
C GLY A 235 -18.51 -19.59 -16.24
N THR A 236 -17.50 -20.32 -15.75
CA THR A 236 -17.14 -20.30 -14.33
C THR A 236 -16.70 -18.91 -13.90
N VAL A 237 -17.27 -18.38 -12.81
CA VAL A 237 -16.95 -17.06 -12.26
C VAL A 237 -16.21 -17.23 -10.94
N VAL A 238 -15.13 -16.47 -10.73
CA VAL A 238 -14.29 -16.52 -9.54
C VAL A 238 -14.13 -15.13 -8.93
N GLY A 239 -14.41 -14.99 -7.64
CA GLY A 239 -14.20 -13.77 -6.86
C GLY A 239 -13.02 -13.87 -5.90
N LEU A 240 -12.03 -12.99 -6.05
CA LEU A 240 -10.87 -12.89 -5.17
C LEU A 240 -10.90 -11.60 -4.35
N SER A 241 -10.98 -11.74 -3.03
CA SER A 241 -10.98 -10.60 -2.11
C SER A 241 -9.58 -9.98 -2.03
N GLN A 242 -9.53 -8.68 -1.69
CA GLN A 242 -8.27 -8.01 -1.39
C GLN A 242 -7.44 -8.77 -0.35
N ALA A 243 -8.08 -9.28 0.70
CA ALA A 243 -7.39 -9.96 1.79
C ALA A 243 -6.77 -11.30 1.35
N ALA A 244 -7.43 -12.03 0.45
CA ALA A 244 -6.91 -13.27 -0.11
C ALA A 244 -5.70 -13.01 -1.02
N LEU A 245 -5.80 -12.02 -1.91
CA LEU A 245 -4.71 -11.60 -2.80
C LEU A 245 -3.46 -11.12 -2.01
N ALA A 246 -3.66 -10.41 -0.90
CA ALA A 246 -2.57 -9.89 -0.09
C ALA A 246 -1.79 -10.96 0.70
N LYS A 247 -2.40 -12.11 0.99
CA LYS A 247 -1.83 -13.17 1.85
C LYS A 247 -1.17 -14.31 1.08
N SER A 248 -1.30 -14.35 -0.25
CA SER A 248 -0.91 -15.53 -1.03
C SER A 248 0.61 -15.69 -1.09
N GLU A 249 1.14 -16.85 -0.65
CA GLU A 249 2.57 -17.18 -0.74
C GLU A 249 3.02 -17.45 -2.20
N ARG A 250 2.08 -17.87 -3.05
CA ARG A 250 2.27 -18.15 -4.47
C ARG A 250 1.29 -17.30 -5.27
N GLN A 251 1.68 -16.81 -6.44
CA GLN A 251 0.79 -15.96 -7.24
C GLN A 251 -0.41 -16.77 -7.78
N PHE A 252 -1.63 -16.25 -7.62
CA PHE A 252 -2.87 -16.90 -8.04
C PHE A 252 -2.89 -17.14 -9.55
N ALA A 253 -2.65 -16.10 -10.33
CA ALA A 253 -2.64 -16.20 -11.79
C ALA A 253 -1.65 -17.28 -12.28
N GLN A 254 -0.49 -17.37 -11.63
CA GLN A 254 0.50 -18.40 -11.91
C GLN A 254 0.00 -19.79 -11.50
N SER A 255 -0.62 -19.93 -10.33
CA SER A 255 -1.07 -21.24 -9.84
C SER A 255 -2.04 -21.93 -10.80
N VAL A 256 -2.96 -21.15 -11.40
CA VAL A 256 -3.94 -21.59 -12.39
C VAL A 256 -3.28 -21.80 -13.76
N ALA A 257 -2.53 -20.81 -14.27
CA ALA A 257 -1.99 -20.86 -15.63
C ALA A 257 -0.98 -21.99 -15.87
N MET A 258 -0.36 -22.52 -14.81
CA MET A 258 0.65 -23.57 -14.91
C MET A 258 0.11 -24.96 -15.29
N GLY A 259 -1.22 -25.13 -15.33
CA GLY A 259 -1.89 -26.31 -15.88
C GLY A 259 -2.06 -26.29 -17.40
N MET A 260 -1.71 -25.19 -18.09
CA MET A 260 -1.87 -25.06 -19.54
C MET A 260 -0.58 -24.64 -20.24
N MET A 261 -0.55 -24.82 -21.55
CA MET A 261 0.55 -24.39 -22.41
C MET A 261 0.03 -23.87 -23.75
N PRO A 262 0.31 -22.60 -24.11
CA PRO A 262 1.06 -21.60 -23.35
C PRO A 262 0.34 -21.15 -22.05
N PRO A 263 1.08 -20.74 -20.99
CA PRO A 263 0.48 -20.32 -19.73
C PRO A 263 -0.02 -18.87 -19.79
N ARG A 264 -1.09 -18.62 -20.56
CA ARG A 264 -1.66 -17.28 -20.78
C ARG A 264 -3.09 -17.23 -20.25
N LEU A 265 -3.26 -16.71 -19.04
CA LEU A 265 -4.55 -16.63 -18.37
C LEU A 265 -5.55 -15.72 -19.11
N SER A 266 -5.05 -14.62 -19.70
CA SER A 266 -5.85 -13.66 -20.48
C SER A 266 -6.55 -14.24 -21.70
N ASP A 267 -6.13 -15.42 -22.16
CA ASP A 267 -6.71 -16.06 -23.34
C ASP A 267 -7.83 -17.05 -22.97
N VAL A 268 -7.96 -17.41 -21.70
CA VAL A 268 -8.94 -18.39 -21.19
C VAL A 268 -9.90 -17.82 -20.15
N ALA A 269 -9.66 -16.58 -19.71
CA ALA A 269 -10.50 -15.86 -18.79
C ALA A 269 -10.47 -14.36 -19.07
N LYS A 270 -11.51 -13.65 -18.62
CA LYS A 270 -11.56 -12.20 -18.50
C LYS A 270 -11.46 -11.82 -17.03
N ALA A 271 -10.86 -10.67 -16.73
CA ALA A 271 -10.73 -10.19 -15.37
C ALA A 271 -11.17 -8.73 -15.25
N GLU A 272 -11.87 -8.43 -14.16
CA GLU A 272 -12.46 -7.11 -13.87
C GLU A 272 -12.23 -6.77 -12.40
N TRP A 273 -11.94 -5.50 -12.11
CA TRP A 273 -11.79 -5.01 -10.73
C TRP A 273 -13.09 -4.37 -10.26
N MET A 274 -13.71 -4.97 -9.24
CA MET A 274 -15.03 -4.63 -8.74
C MET A 274 -14.91 -3.68 -7.54
N TRP A 275 -14.70 -2.39 -7.81
CA TRP A 275 -14.60 -1.37 -6.76
C TRP A 275 -14.88 0.04 -7.30
N ARG A 276 -15.45 0.89 -6.46
CA ARG A 276 -15.57 2.34 -6.68
C ARG A 276 -15.23 3.08 -5.38
N PRO A 277 -14.77 4.35 -5.46
CA PRO A 277 -14.54 5.15 -4.26
C PRO A 277 -15.80 5.28 -3.41
N GLY A 278 -15.65 5.35 -2.09
CA GLY A 278 -16.77 5.66 -1.20
C GLY A 278 -17.34 7.03 -1.54
N GLY A 279 -18.67 7.16 -1.62
CA GLY A 279 -19.33 8.41 -2.03
C GLY A 279 -19.49 8.59 -3.54
N TRP A 280 -18.93 7.70 -4.37
CA TRP A 280 -19.13 7.74 -5.82
C TRP A 280 -20.58 7.38 -6.20
N PRO A 281 -21.26 8.15 -7.08
CA PRO A 281 -22.65 7.86 -7.44
C PRO A 281 -22.81 6.53 -8.19
N GLU A 282 -23.82 5.73 -7.84
CA GLU A 282 -24.05 4.42 -8.48
C GLU A 282 -24.32 4.54 -9.99
N GLU A 283 -25.05 5.58 -10.40
CA GLU A 283 -25.41 5.83 -11.80
C GLU A 283 -24.27 6.49 -12.61
N ARG A 284 -23.16 6.88 -11.96
CA ARG A 284 -22.02 7.53 -12.61
C ARG A 284 -20.95 6.50 -12.95
N ASP A 285 -20.65 6.37 -14.24
CA ASP A 285 -19.53 5.56 -14.71
C ASP A 285 -18.19 6.15 -14.29
N LEU A 286 -17.18 5.27 -14.14
CA LEU A 286 -15.81 5.72 -13.91
C LEU A 286 -15.28 6.45 -15.15
N PRO A 287 -14.30 7.37 -14.99
CA PRO A 287 -13.66 8.02 -16.13
C PRO A 287 -13.11 7.01 -17.14
N LEU A 288 -13.17 7.30 -18.45
CA LEU A 288 -12.65 6.40 -19.49
C LEU A 288 -11.17 6.05 -19.27
N GLU A 289 -10.37 7.03 -18.85
CA GLU A 289 -8.97 6.82 -18.51
C GLU A 289 -8.80 5.79 -17.38
N SER A 290 -9.74 5.74 -16.43
CA SER A 290 -9.77 4.69 -15.39
C SER A 290 -9.86 3.31 -16.00
N GLU A 291 -10.72 3.13 -17.00
CA GLU A 291 -10.97 1.82 -17.62
C GLU A 291 -9.74 1.35 -18.40
N GLU A 292 -9.11 2.25 -19.15
CA GLU A 292 -7.87 1.96 -19.88
C GLU A 292 -6.74 1.58 -18.92
N ASN A 293 -6.51 2.39 -17.88
CA ASN A 293 -5.45 2.14 -16.90
C ASN A 293 -5.71 0.85 -16.10
N LEU A 294 -6.97 0.56 -15.72
CA LEU A 294 -7.34 -0.71 -15.08
C LEU A 294 -7.07 -1.91 -16.00
N SER A 295 -7.45 -1.80 -17.27
CA SER A 295 -7.24 -2.86 -18.27
C SER A 295 -5.75 -3.18 -18.43
N GLU A 296 -4.88 -2.16 -18.44
CA GLU A 296 -3.43 -2.35 -18.50
C GLU A 296 -2.89 -3.08 -17.26
N VAL A 297 -3.29 -2.65 -16.06
CA VAL A 297 -2.89 -3.25 -14.78
C VAL A 297 -3.33 -4.71 -14.70
N ILE A 298 -4.59 -4.99 -15.00
CA ILE A 298 -5.16 -6.35 -14.99
C ILE A 298 -4.47 -7.21 -16.04
N SER A 299 -4.27 -6.69 -17.25
CA SER A 299 -3.56 -7.41 -18.33
C SER A 299 -2.11 -7.73 -17.96
N ALA A 300 -1.42 -6.86 -17.23
CA ALA A 300 -0.08 -7.14 -16.71
C ALA A 300 -0.10 -8.26 -15.66
N TRP A 301 -1.09 -8.26 -14.77
CA TRP A 301 -1.28 -9.31 -13.76
C TRP A 301 -1.64 -10.66 -14.38
N MET A 302 -2.55 -10.71 -15.36
CA MET A 302 -2.90 -11.96 -16.08
C MET A 302 -1.72 -12.55 -16.86
N ARG A 303 -0.75 -11.71 -17.25
CA ARG A 303 0.53 -12.13 -17.85
C ARG A 303 1.59 -12.51 -16.81
N MET A 304 1.23 -12.57 -15.53
CA MET A 304 2.11 -12.88 -14.40
C MET A 304 3.33 -11.93 -14.31
N SER A 305 3.17 -10.70 -14.79
CA SER A 305 4.19 -9.65 -14.71
C SER A 305 4.01 -8.76 -13.48
N PHE A 306 2.99 -9.03 -12.68
CA PHE A 306 2.56 -8.25 -11.53
C PHE A 306 2.14 -9.16 -10.39
N ASP A 307 2.50 -8.81 -9.15
CA ASP A 307 2.18 -9.62 -7.98
C ASP A 307 0.75 -9.36 -7.49
N ASP A 308 0.10 -10.39 -6.92
CA ASP A 308 -1.27 -10.34 -6.37
C ASP A 308 -1.44 -9.20 -5.35
N ALA A 309 -0.47 -9.05 -4.44
CA ALA A 309 -0.51 -8.01 -3.41
C ALA A 309 -0.31 -6.59 -3.97
N ALA A 310 0.28 -6.46 -5.16
CA ALA A 310 0.45 -5.19 -5.85
C ALA A 310 -0.81 -4.83 -6.67
N LEU A 311 -1.53 -5.83 -7.20
CA LEU A 311 -2.75 -5.67 -8.02
C LEU A 311 -3.73 -4.70 -7.38
N VAL A 312 -4.10 -4.96 -6.13
CA VAL A 312 -5.09 -4.16 -5.41
C VAL A 312 -4.70 -2.69 -5.33
N ARG A 313 -3.44 -2.40 -4.98
CA ARG A 313 -2.97 -1.01 -4.87
C ARG A 313 -2.98 -0.33 -6.24
N ALA A 314 -2.49 -1.02 -7.27
CA ALA A 314 -2.47 -0.46 -8.62
C ALA A 314 -3.87 -0.20 -9.19
N CYS A 315 -4.82 -1.12 -8.98
CA CYS A 315 -6.20 -0.91 -9.41
C CYS A 315 -6.86 0.29 -8.71
N ARG A 316 -6.67 0.43 -7.40
CA ARG A 316 -7.18 1.60 -6.66
C ARG A 316 -6.54 2.90 -7.10
N SER A 317 -5.21 2.94 -7.22
CA SER A 317 -4.50 4.13 -7.68
C SER A 317 -4.88 4.52 -9.11
N SER A 318 -5.08 3.53 -10.00
CA SER A 318 -5.57 3.75 -11.36
C SER A 318 -6.90 4.51 -11.36
N ILE A 319 -7.87 4.04 -10.58
CA ILE A 319 -9.18 4.68 -10.45
C ILE A 319 -9.03 6.07 -9.84
N LEU A 320 -8.43 6.17 -8.66
CA LEU A 320 -8.37 7.42 -7.90
C LEU A 320 -7.62 8.53 -8.63
N ASN A 321 -6.56 8.19 -9.38
CA ASN A 321 -5.75 9.17 -10.12
C ASN A 321 -6.42 9.65 -11.41
N SER A 322 -7.36 8.88 -11.97
CA SER A 322 -8.11 9.25 -13.18
C SER A 322 -9.32 10.17 -12.93
N ILE A 323 -9.69 10.38 -11.66
CA ILE A 323 -10.79 11.27 -11.30
C ILE A 323 -10.35 12.72 -11.52
N GLY A 324 -11.09 13.46 -12.37
CA GLY A 324 -10.75 14.84 -12.75
C GLY A 324 -11.57 15.92 -12.07
N ASP A 325 -12.43 15.57 -11.10
CA ASP A 325 -13.33 16.52 -10.43
C ASP A 325 -13.58 16.19 -8.96
N GLY A 326 -13.94 17.22 -8.19
CA GLY A 326 -14.35 17.11 -6.79
C GLY A 326 -13.19 16.91 -5.82
N TYR A 327 -13.47 16.28 -4.68
CA TYR A 327 -12.48 16.02 -3.63
C TYR A 327 -12.27 14.53 -3.44
N VAL A 328 -11.03 14.07 -3.63
CA VAL A 328 -10.60 12.70 -3.37
C VAL A 328 -9.77 12.68 -2.09
N VAL A 329 -10.20 11.90 -1.08
CA VAL A 329 -9.41 11.67 0.14
C VAL A 329 -9.31 10.19 0.46
N GLY A 330 -8.08 9.67 0.44
CA GLY A 330 -7.79 8.26 0.66
C GLY A 330 -8.52 7.36 -0.34
N THR A 331 -9.69 6.83 0.07
CA THR A 331 -10.52 5.93 -0.76
C THR A 331 -11.94 6.47 -0.99
N HIS A 332 -12.20 7.72 -0.62
CA HIS A 332 -13.48 8.39 -0.76
C HIS A 332 -13.40 9.51 -1.78
N TRP A 333 -14.54 9.78 -2.41
CA TRP A 333 -14.77 10.89 -3.30
C TRP A 333 -15.98 11.69 -2.81
N PHE A 334 -15.88 13.01 -2.94
CA PHE A 334 -16.94 13.96 -2.63
C PHE A 334 -17.14 14.87 -3.83
N ALA A 335 -18.41 15.15 -4.18
CA ALA A 335 -18.75 16.14 -5.18
C ALA A 335 -18.22 17.53 -4.77
N GLU A 336 -18.06 18.42 -5.74
CA GLU A 336 -17.56 19.77 -5.54
C GLU A 336 -18.44 20.56 -4.54
N GLU A 337 -19.76 20.34 -4.58
CA GLU A 337 -20.71 20.97 -3.68
C GLU A 337 -20.69 20.37 -2.25
N ALA A 338 -20.03 19.22 -2.07
CA ALA A 338 -19.97 18.48 -0.80
C ALA A 338 -18.69 18.77 0.00
N ARG A 339 -18.11 19.96 -0.16
CA ARG A 339 -16.89 20.41 0.53
C ARG A 339 -16.95 20.24 2.05
N ASP A 340 -18.08 20.60 2.67
CA ASP A 340 -18.23 20.47 4.12
C ASP A 340 -18.15 19.00 4.56
N GLY A 341 -18.79 18.09 3.81
CA GLY A 341 -18.71 16.65 4.06
C GLY A 341 -17.28 16.09 3.88
N PHE A 342 -16.54 16.61 2.91
CA PHE A 342 -15.11 16.30 2.74
C PHE A 342 -14.30 16.76 3.95
N LEU A 343 -14.47 17.99 4.43
CA LEU A 343 -13.75 18.51 5.61
C LEU A 343 -14.15 17.77 6.90
N GLU A 344 -15.40 17.34 7.02
CA GLU A 344 -15.87 16.51 8.13
C GLU A 344 -15.20 15.13 8.14
N HIS A 345 -15.02 14.52 6.96
CA HIS A 345 -14.32 13.24 6.79
C HIS A 345 -12.84 13.30 7.17
N MET A 346 -12.22 14.48 7.05
CA MET A 346 -10.83 14.69 7.43
C MET A 346 -10.63 14.57 8.96
N VAL A 347 -9.47 14.02 9.36
CA VAL A 347 -9.07 13.84 10.75
C VAL A 347 -8.23 15.03 11.20
N GLY A 348 -8.79 15.86 12.08
CA GLY A 348 -8.14 17.06 12.62
C GLY A 348 -9.08 17.86 13.52
N ASN A 349 -8.55 18.83 14.25
CA ASN A 349 -9.38 19.77 15.04
C ASN A 349 -10.02 20.85 14.14
N SER A 350 -10.88 21.70 14.72
CA SER A 350 -11.57 22.78 14.01
C SER A 350 -10.62 23.76 13.31
N GLU A 351 -9.50 24.05 13.95
CA GLU A 351 -8.48 24.99 13.49
C GLU A 351 -7.71 24.41 12.30
N GLU A 352 -7.35 23.13 12.34
CA GLU A 352 -6.73 22.42 11.23
C GLU A 352 -7.68 22.29 10.04
N LYS A 353 -8.96 21.96 10.29
CA LYS A 353 -9.98 21.90 9.23
C LYS A 353 -10.21 23.27 8.60
N GLY A 354 -10.24 24.33 9.40
CA GLY A 354 -10.32 25.71 8.94
C GLY A 354 -9.10 26.11 8.10
N ALA A 355 -7.89 25.70 8.50
CA ALA A 355 -6.67 25.95 7.73
C ALA A 355 -6.68 25.20 6.39
N VAL A 356 -7.07 23.92 6.38
CA VAL A 356 -7.25 23.18 5.11
C VAL A 356 -8.28 23.88 4.24
N ALA A 357 -9.43 24.28 4.79
CA ALA A 357 -10.46 25.02 4.08
C ALA A 357 -9.90 26.30 3.44
N CYS A 358 -9.17 27.11 4.20
CA CYS A 358 -8.51 28.32 3.71
C CYS A 358 -7.53 28.03 2.56
N VAL A 359 -6.75 26.94 2.65
CA VAL A 359 -5.89 26.52 1.54
C VAL A 359 -6.73 26.23 0.30
N LEU A 360 -7.82 25.46 0.43
CA LEU A 360 -8.70 25.13 -0.69
C LEU A 360 -9.29 26.38 -1.37
N ASP A 361 -9.68 27.40 -0.60
CA ASP A 361 -10.21 28.66 -1.14
C ASP A 361 -9.16 29.46 -1.94
N SER A 362 -7.88 29.22 -1.67
CA SER A 362 -6.76 29.87 -2.36
C SER A 362 -6.29 29.16 -3.63
N LEU A 363 -6.78 27.94 -3.89
CA LEU A 363 -6.36 27.15 -5.05
C LEU A 363 -7.00 27.70 -6.32
N ASN A 364 -6.20 27.84 -7.37
CA ASN A 364 -6.66 28.22 -8.71
C ASN A 364 -6.74 27.04 -9.69
N THR A 365 -6.20 25.89 -9.29
CA THR A 365 -6.09 24.65 -10.06
C THR A 365 -6.22 23.46 -9.11
N GLY A 366 -6.43 22.26 -9.64
CA GLY A 366 -6.39 21.04 -8.83
C GLY A 366 -5.01 20.79 -8.22
N ILE A 367 -5.00 19.96 -7.19
CA ILE A 367 -3.78 19.56 -6.47
C ILE A 367 -3.81 18.08 -6.14
N HIS A 368 -2.64 17.46 -6.06
CA HIS A 368 -2.44 16.12 -5.51
C HIS A 368 -1.38 16.16 -4.40
N VAL A 369 -1.81 15.92 -3.17
CA VAL A 369 -0.94 15.74 -2.01
C VAL A 369 -0.73 14.26 -1.75
N ARG A 370 0.52 13.81 -1.92
CA ARG A 370 0.93 12.42 -1.73
C ARG A 370 1.35 12.16 -0.29
N THR A 371 1.29 10.89 0.12
CA THR A 371 1.74 10.43 1.45
C THR A 371 3.23 10.67 1.74
N ASP A 372 4.06 10.88 0.71
CA ASP A 372 5.47 11.26 0.86
C ASP A 372 5.68 12.77 1.06
N GLY A 373 4.59 13.55 1.09
CA GLY A 373 4.58 15.00 1.26
C GLY A 373 4.82 15.78 -0.03
N LEU A 374 4.91 15.11 -1.19
CA LEU A 374 4.98 15.79 -2.48
C LEU A 374 3.61 16.39 -2.84
N VAL A 375 3.62 17.67 -3.20
CA VAL A 375 2.45 18.37 -3.75
C VAL A 375 2.66 18.52 -5.26
N LEU A 376 1.66 18.11 -6.04
CA LEU A 376 1.63 18.27 -7.49
C LEU A 376 0.44 19.16 -7.86
N GLU A 377 0.66 20.16 -8.70
CA GLU A 377 -0.42 20.90 -9.36
C GLU A 377 -1.00 20.05 -10.50
N LEU A 378 -2.32 20.07 -10.65
CA LEU A 378 -3.06 19.33 -11.67
C LEU A 378 -3.73 20.31 -12.63
N GLU A 379 -3.92 19.90 -13.88
CA GLU A 379 -4.68 20.69 -14.86
C GLU A 379 -6.19 20.54 -14.62
N GLU A 380 -6.61 19.41 -14.06
CA GLU A 380 -7.99 19.10 -13.72
C GLU A 380 -8.43 19.78 -12.41
N ASP A 381 -9.73 20.09 -12.29
CA ASP A 381 -10.32 20.73 -11.11
C ASP A 381 -10.63 19.71 -10.00
N VAL A 382 -9.59 19.00 -9.54
CA VAL A 382 -9.67 17.98 -8.50
C VAL A 382 -8.69 18.23 -7.37
N VAL A 383 -9.15 18.07 -6.14
CA VAL A 383 -8.30 18.06 -4.95
C VAL A 383 -8.11 16.62 -4.50
N ARG A 384 -6.89 16.10 -4.58
CA ARG A 384 -6.56 14.72 -4.23
C ARG A 384 -5.61 14.67 -3.04
N LEU A 385 -6.07 14.14 -1.92
CA LEU A 385 -5.28 13.91 -0.71
C LEU A 385 -5.17 12.41 -0.45
N GLU A 386 -3.97 11.84 -0.47
CA GLU A 386 -3.81 10.40 -0.21
C GLU A 386 -4.07 10.02 1.27
N ASP A 387 -3.94 10.98 2.18
CA ASP A 387 -4.15 10.81 3.63
C ASP A 387 -5.28 11.73 4.11
N SER A 388 -6.12 11.25 5.04
CA SER A 388 -7.23 12.02 5.60
C SER A 388 -6.83 12.95 6.76
N SER A 389 -5.59 12.88 7.25
CA SER A 389 -5.09 13.70 8.35
C SER A 389 -4.88 15.15 7.92
N CYS A 390 -5.60 16.10 8.52
CA CYS A 390 -5.37 17.52 8.27
C CYS A 390 -3.92 17.91 8.60
N HIS A 391 -3.35 17.36 9.69
CA HIS A 391 -1.96 17.62 10.05
C HIS A 391 -0.98 17.24 8.94
N HIS A 392 -1.13 16.04 8.36
CA HIS A 392 -0.23 15.56 7.31
C HIS A 392 -0.31 16.44 6.06
N ASN A 393 -1.54 16.76 5.63
CA ASN A 393 -1.77 17.61 4.46
C ASN A 393 -1.27 19.05 4.69
N LEU A 394 -1.50 19.62 5.87
CA LEU A 394 -0.98 20.94 6.22
C LEU A 394 0.55 20.97 6.24
N VAL A 395 1.22 19.91 6.71
CA VAL A 395 2.69 19.83 6.63
C VAL A 395 3.18 19.94 5.18
N ALA A 396 2.50 19.28 4.24
CA ALA A 396 2.86 19.31 2.82
C ALA A 396 2.53 20.66 2.16
N LEU A 397 1.40 21.27 2.52
CA LEU A 397 0.88 22.50 1.90
C LEU A 397 1.43 23.79 2.54
N TRP A 398 1.92 23.74 3.78
CA TRP A 398 2.40 24.91 4.51
C TRP A 398 3.50 25.71 3.81
N PRO A 399 4.49 25.10 3.12
CA PRO A 399 5.50 25.85 2.39
C PRO A 399 4.93 26.91 1.46
N ASP A 400 3.89 26.55 0.72
CA ASP A 400 3.34 27.41 -0.35
C ASP A 400 2.11 28.19 0.11
N HIS A 401 1.31 27.63 1.03
CA HIS A 401 0.02 28.22 1.42
C HIS A 401 -0.02 28.76 2.85
N GLY A 402 1.04 28.56 3.65
CA GLY A 402 1.01 28.93 5.06
C GLY A 402 0.88 30.43 5.32
N LEU A 403 1.41 31.29 4.44
CA LEU A 403 1.23 32.74 4.55
C LEU A 403 -0.24 33.15 4.30
N THR A 404 -0.91 32.53 3.33
CA THR A 404 -2.33 32.75 3.06
C THR A 404 -3.18 32.37 4.28
N VAL A 405 -2.87 31.23 4.91
CA VAL A 405 -3.55 30.80 6.15
C VAL A 405 -3.37 31.83 7.28
N LEU A 406 -2.16 32.38 7.45
CA LEU A 406 -1.89 33.40 8.47
C LEU A 406 -2.67 34.70 8.20
N ASP A 407 -2.75 35.13 6.94
CA ASP A 407 -3.45 36.36 6.57
C ASP A 407 -4.97 36.21 6.66
N GLU A 408 -5.54 35.20 6.00
CA GLU A 408 -7.00 35.05 5.90
C GLU A 408 -7.66 34.61 7.22
N MET A 409 -7.01 33.71 7.99
CA MET A 409 -7.60 33.24 9.25
C MET A 409 -7.27 34.12 10.45
N TYR A 410 -6.08 34.72 10.47
CA TYR A 410 -5.56 35.43 11.65
C TYR A 410 -5.30 36.92 11.41
N GLY A 411 -5.36 37.41 10.16
CA GLY A 411 -5.04 38.80 9.81
C GLY A 411 -3.57 39.15 10.02
N ILE A 412 -2.68 38.14 10.01
CA ILE A 412 -1.24 38.33 10.23
C ILE A 412 -0.55 38.38 8.87
N SER A 413 0.07 39.51 8.55
CA SER A 413 0.74 39.75 7.27
C SER A 413 2.13 40.38 7.45
N GLY A 414 2.90 40.46 6.35
CA GLY A 414 4.23 41.07 6.34
C GLY A 414 5.31 40.28 7.09
N GLU A 415 6.29 40.98 7.67
CA GLU A 415 7.47 40.36 8.32
C GLU A 415 7.10 39.44 9.50
N GLU A 416 6.01 39.74 10.20
CA GLU A 416 5.51 38.88 11.29
C GLU A 416 5.05 37.53 10.76
N ALA A 417 4.26 37.52 9.68
CA ALA A 417 3.78 36.30 9.04
C ALA A 417 4.94 35.45 8.53
N GLU A 418 5.93 36.06 7.88
CA GLU A 418 7.15 35.37 7.41
C GLU A 418 7.94 34.73 8.55
N SER A 419 8.05 35.43 9.68
CA SER A 419 8.71 34.92 10.89
C SER A 419 8.01 33.69 11.45
N ILE A 420 6.67 33.74 11.57
CA ILE A 420 5.85 32.65 12.08
C ILE A 420 5.89 31.45 11.13
N HIS A 421 5.72 31.70 9.83
CA HIS A 421 5.76 30.69 8.77
C HIS A 421 7.08 29.90 8.79
N THR A 422 8.21 30.61 8.80
CA THR A 422 9.55 30.02 8.84
C THR A 422 9.79 29.24 10.15
N LYS A 423 9.35 29.78 11.29
CA LYS A 423 9.49 29.10 12.59
C LYS A 423 8.72 27.78 12.61
N GLN A 424 7.49 27.76 12.08
CA GLN A 424 6.67 26.56 12.05
C GLN A 424 7.27 25.47 11.15
N GLN A 425 7.83 25.85 9.99
CA GLN A 425 8.57 24.93 9.13
C GLN A 425 9.77 24.27 9.85
N GLN A 426 10.48 25.01 10.71
CA GLN A 426 11.67 24.52 11.39
C GLN A 426 11.38 23.71 12.65
N ARG A 427 10.43 24.16 13.49
CA ARG A 427 10.16 23.55 14.81
C ARG A 427 9.34 22.26 14.74
N LYS A 428 8.62 22.01 13.63
CA LYS A 428 7.74 20.83 13.44
C LYS A 428 6.73 20.63 14.58
N GLN A 429 6.18 21.72 15.12
CA GLN A 429 5.06 21.61 16.08
C GLN A 429 3.84 21.04 15.37
N GLY A 430 3.03 20.25 16.07
CA GLY A 430 1.75 19.76 15.53
C GLY A 430 0.83 20.94 15.18
N PHE A 431 0.30 20.95 13.95
CA PHE A 431 -0.54 22.05 13.44
C PHE A 431 -1.74 22.36 14.33
N GLY A 432 -2.45 21.35 14.84
CA GLY A 432 -3.57 21.59 15.76
C GLY A 432 -3.20 22.36 17.03
N ALA A 433 -2.03 22.14 17.61
CA ALA A 433 -1.57 22.92 18.77
C ALA A 433 -1.10 24.31 18.35
N PHE A 434 -0.31 24.39 17.27
CA PHE A 434 0.23 25.64 16.74
C PHE A 434 -0.87 26.65 16.37
N LEU A 435 -1.87 26.22 15.57
CA LEU A 435 -2.96 27.07 15.11
C LEU A 435 -3.87 27.53 16.25
N ARG A 436 -4.12 26.66 17.24
CA ARG A 436 -4.89 27.00 18.43
C ARG A 436 -4.15 28.03 19.29
N GLU A 437 -2.87 27.80 19.58
CA GLU A 437 -2.04 28.74 20.35
C GLU A 437 -1.94 30.10 19.67
N LEU A 438 -1.83 30.12 18.34
CA LEU A 438 -1.82 31.34 17.55
C LEU A 438 -3.14 32.12 17.68
N GLY A 439 -4.28 31.42 17.58
CA GLY A 439 -5.61 32.02 17.76
C GLY A 439 -5.84 32.56 19.16
N GLU A 440 -5.43 31.82 20.19
CA GLU A 440 -5.49 32.26 21.59
C GLU A 440 -4.63 33.52 21.83
N SER A 441 -3.41 33.54 21.29
CA SER A 441 -2.50 34.69 21.38
C SER A 441 -3.08 35.94 20.70
N LEU A 442 -3.61 35.80 19.48
CA LEU A 442 -4.22 36.91 18.75
C LEU A 442 -5.48 37.43 19.43
N SER A 443 -6.35 36.54 19.90
CA SER A 443 -7.54 36.90 20.67
C SER A 443 -7.16 37.70 21.92
N THR A 444 -6.08 37.29 22.60
CA THR A 444 -5.56 37.99 23.78
C THR A 444 -5.03 39.37 23.41
N ALA A 445 -4.19 39.48 22.38
CA ALA A 445 -3.66 40.76 21.91
C ALA A 445 -4.78 41.75 21.54
N LYS A 446 -5.79 41.31 20.76
CA LYS A 446 -6.95 42.13 20.39
C LYS A 446 -7.78 42.60 21.58
N ARG A 447 -7.88 41.79 22.64
CA ARG A 447 -8.52 42.23 23.90
C ARG A 447 -7.68 43.33 24.54
N LEU A 448 -6.37 43.14 24.67
CA LEU A 448 -5.47 44.11 25.29
C LEU A 448 -5.39 45.46 24.55
N GLU A 449 -5.62 45.50 23.24
CA GLU A 449 -5.74 46.74 22.44
C GLU A 449 -6.94 47.61 22.86
N ARG A 450 -7.93 47.04 23.56
CA ARG A 450 -9.06 47.81 24.09
C ARG A 450 -8.67 48.71 25.26
N LEU A 451 -7.51 48.48 25.87
CA LEU A 451 -7.04 49.30 26.99
C LEU A 451 -6.63 50.69 26.46
N PRO A 452 -7.09 51.77 27.10
CA PRO A 452 -6.95 53.13 26.56
C PRO A 452 -5.54 53.72 26.63
N TRP A 453 -4.62 53.08 27.36
CA TRP A 453 -3.24 53.58 27.52
C TRP A 453 -2.21 52.50 27.22
N ASP A 454 -1.11 52.93 26.59
CA ASP A 454 0.12 52.16 26.58
C ASP A 454 0.72 52.12 27.99
N SER A 455 1.13 50.93 28.43
CA SER A 455 1.65 50.73 29.79
C SER A 455 2.85 51.63 30.12
N GLU A 456 3.69 51.95 29.13
CA GLU A 456 4.87 52.83 29.30
C GLU A 456 4.50 54.31 29.44
N ALA A 457 3.31 54.72 29.01
CA ALA A 457 2.84 56.10 29.12
C ALA A 457 2.31 56.44 30.52
N LEU A 458 1.97 55.43 31.32
CA LEU A 458 1.41 55.62 32.66
C LEU A 458 2.51 55.95 33.70
N PRO A 459 2.28 56.90 34.63
CA PRO A 459 3.23 57.18 35.69
C PRO A 459 3.26 56.06 36.73
N ALA A 460 4.40 55.85 37.40
CA ALA A 460 4.47 54.93 38.53
C ALA A 460 3.61 55.43 39.70
N PRO A 461 2.81 54.55 40.36
CA PRO A 461 2.76 53.09 40.22
C PRO A 461 1.64 52.55 39.28
N LEU A 462 0.99 53.39 38.48
CA LEU A 462 -0.14 53.00 37.62
C LEU A 462 0.29 52.13 36.44
N ASN A 463 1.47 52.38 35.87
CA ASN A 463 2.06 51.47 34.88
C ASN A 463 2.16 50.03 35.42
N PHE A 464 2.56 49.86 36.67
CA PHE A 464 2.64 48.54 37.30
C PHE A 464 1.24 47.93 37.50
N ALA A 465 0.22 48.73 37.82
CA ALA A 465 -1.16 48.24 37.89
C ALA A 465 -1.67 47.75 36.51
N ASP A 466 -1.44 48.52 35.46
CA ASP A 466 -1.79 48.16 34.08
C ASP A 466 -1.02 46.90 33.61
N GLU A 467 0.29 46.82 33.89
CA GLU A 467 1.09 45.62 33.63
C GLU A 467 0.53 44.37 34.33
N MET A 468 -0.01 44.52 35.54
CA MET A 468 -0.61 43.43 36.29
C MET A 468 -1.94 43.00 35.68
N VAL A 469 -2.77 43.93 35.22
CA VAL A 469 -4.00 43.65 34.44
C VAL A 469 -3.66 42.90 33.15
N ARG A 470 -2.73 43.43 32.34
CA ARG A 470 -2.28 42.81 31.08
C ARG A 470 -1.76 41.40 31.32
N HIS A 471 -0.86 41.22 32.29
CA HIS A 471 -0.30 39.92 32.62
C HIS A 471 -1.33 38.94 33.20
N ALA A 472 -2.37 39.43 33.89
CA ALA A 472 -3.46 38.60 34.40
C ALA A 472 -4.38 38.11 33.29
N VAL A 473 -4.62 38.92 32.26
CA VAL A 473 -5.40 38.53 31.08
C VAL A 473 -4.63 37.52 30.23
N GLU A 474 -3.32 37.72 30.04
CA GLU A 474 -2.47 36.80 29.28
C GLU A 474 -2.24 35.45 29.97
N ASN A 475 -1.92 35.47 31.27
CA ASN A 475 -1.36 34.30 31.97
C ASN A 475 -2.22 33.84 33.16
N GLY A 476 -3.38 34.47 33.36
CA GLY A 476 -4.22 34.28 34.53
C GLY A 476 -3.71 35.02 35.78
N VAL A 477 -4.65 35.37 36.66
CA VAL A 477 -4.38 36.05 37.95
C VAL A 477 -3.36 35.31 38.81
N ALA A 478 -3.29 33.98 38.72
CA ALA A 478 -2.35 33.20 39.52
C ALA A 478 -0.88 33.47 39.16
N ALA A 479 -0.59 33.72 37.88
CA ALA A 479 0.76 33.97 37.39
C ALA A 479 1.30 35.34 37.83
N THR A 480 0.42 36.29 38.16
CA THR A 480 0.82 37.66 38.52
C THR A 480 1.35 37.77 39.96
N VAL A 481 1.05 36.79 40.81
CA VAL A 481 1.48 36.74 42.22
C VAL A 481 2.99 36.88 42.39
N SER A 482 3.79 36.20 41.54
CA SER A 482 5.26 36.30 41.58
C SER A 482 5.76 37.71 41.23
N LYS A 483 5.07 38.37 40.29
CA LYS A 483 5.39 39.72 39.83
C LYS A 483 5.02 40.76 40.89
N ALA A 484 3.83 40.66 41.49
CA ALA A 484 3.38 41.49 42.61
C ALA A 484 4.37 41.53 43.78
N ARG A 485 4.99 40.38 44.10
CA ARG A 485 5.96 40.24 45.21
C ARG A 485 7.32 40.90 44.96
N LYS A 486 7.66 41.23 43.71
CA LYS A 486 8.99 41.72 43.33
C LYS A 486 9.05 43.24 43.13
N GLY A 487 7.91 43.93 43.19
CA GLY A 487 7.84 45.39 43.08
C GLY A 487 8.68 46.08 44.15
N LYS A 488 9.17 47.29 43.84
CA LYS A 488 9.96 48.11 44.77
C LYS A 488 9.30 49.46 44.98
N GLY A 489 9.45 50.03 46.19
CA GLY A 489 8.88 51.33 46.50
C GLY A 489 7.36 51.35 46.31
N LEU A 490 6.84 52.28 45.50
CA LEU A 490 5.40 52.39 45.24
C LEU A 490 4.82 51.15 44.50
N GLU A 491 5.62 50.44 43.70
CA GLU A 491 5.17 49.18 43.08
C GLU A 491 4.99 48.07 44.12
N MET A 492 5.74 48.11 45.23
CA MET A 492 5.56 47.17 46.34
C MET A 492 4.21 47.38 47.02
N ALA A 493 3.80 48.65 47.21
CA ALA A 493 2.47 48.98 47.70
C ALA A 493 1.37 48.57 46.71
N MET A 494 1.57 48.79 45.39
CA MET A 494 0.62 48.36 44.36
C MET A 494 0.51 46.83 44.26
N GLY A 495 1.64 46.13 44.38
CA GLY A 495 1.68 44.67 44.46
C GLY A 495 0.94 44.13 45.68
N TRP A 496 1.04 44.81 46.83
CA TRP A 496 0.23 44.48 48.01
C TRP A 496 -1.27 44.71 47.75
N ALA A 497 -1.64 45.85 47.17
CA ALA A 497 -3.02 46.15 46.80
C ALA A 497 -3.59 45.05 45.88
N TRP A 498 -2.84 44.65 44.86
CA TRP A 498 -3.23 43.60 43.91
C TRP A 498 -3.46 42.25 44.59
N LEU A 499 -2.57 41.84 45.50
CA LEU A 499 -2.75 40.60 46.25
C LEU A 499 -4.00 40.63 47.15
N ASN A 500 -4.35 41.80 47.72
CA ASN A 500 -5.58 41.97 48.49
C ASN A 500 -6.83 41.89 47.61
N VAL A 501 -6.81 42.53 46.44
CA VAL A 501 -7.91 42.42 45.46
C VAL A 501 -8.17 40.95 45.14
N HIS A 502 -7.14 40.13 44.93
CA HIS A 502 -7.36 38.72 44.59
C HIS A 502 -7.41 37.74 45.77
N GLU A 503 -7.46 38.25 47.01
CA GLU A 503 -7.50 37.43 48.23
C GLU A 503 -6.31 36.44 48.34
N ARG A 504 -5.12 36.86 47.91
CA ARG A 504 -3.88 36.06 47.87
C ARG A 504 -2.81 36.53 48.86
N THR A 505 -3.21 37.06 50.01
CA THR A 505 -2.30 37.71 50.98
C THR A 505 -1.76 36.79 52.07
N GLU A 506 -2.44 35.67 52.37
CA GLU A 506 -2.19 34.84 53.56
C GLU A 506 -0.76 34.27 53.66
N SER A 507 -0.11 33.96 52.55
CA SER A 507 1.25 33.40 52.54
C SER A 507 2.39 34.41 52.44
N ASP A 508 2.09 35.69 52.14
CA ASP A 508 3.09 36.64 51.64
C ASP A 508 3.13 37.98 52.35
N ALA A 509 2.23 38.23 53.30
CA ALA A 509 2.21 39.47 54.08
C ALA A 509 3.61 39.87 54.57
N TRP A 510 4.34 38.93 55.18
CA TRP A 510 5.70 39.15 55.73
C TRP A 510 6.74 39.72 54.75
N ARG A 511 6.53 39.63 53.43
CA ARG A 511 7.45 40.15 52.40
C ARG A 511 7.32 41.65 52.15
N PHE A 512 6.21 42.25 52.59
CA PHE A 512 5.91 43.68 52.40
C PHE A 512 6.18 44.43 53.71
N ASP A 513 6.83 45.60 53.63
CA ASP A 513 7.01 46.48 54.79
C ASP A 513 5.68 47.16 55.18
N GLU A 514 5.59 47.62 56.43
CA GLU A 514 4.37 48.21 57.00
C GLU A 514 3.89 49.41 56.18
N ALA A 515 4.79 50.30 55.75
CA ALA A 515 4.42 51.48 54.97
C ALA A 515 3.88 51.12 53.57
N SER A 516 4.40 50.07 52.94
CA SER A 516 3.86 49.54 51.68
C SER A 516 2.49 48.87 51.88
N ARG A 517 2.28 48.18 53.00
CA ARG A 517 0.98 47.54 53.30
C ARG A 517 -0.12 48.56 53.58
N ASP A 518 0.19 49.60 54.34
CA ASP A 518 -0.76 50.68 54.65
C ASP A 518 -1.16 51.40 53.37
N LYS A 519 -0.17 51.87 52.59
CA LYS A 519 -0.42 52.53 51.30
C LYS A 519 -1.18 51.64 50.32
N GLY A 520 -0.76 50.39 50.17
CA GLY A 520 -1.41 49.43 49.27
C GLY A 520 -2.82 49.10 49.73
N GLY A 521 -3.06 49.06 51.05
CA GLY A 521 -4.38 48.87 51.66
C GLY A 521 -5.37 49.97 51.25
N ASP A 522 -4.93 51.23 51.27
CA ASP A 522 -5.73 52.38 50.84
C ASP A 522 -6.08 52.33 49.34
N TRP A 523 -5.26 51.66 48.53
CA TRP A 523 -5.47 51.54 47.07
C TRP A 523 -6.39 50.39 46.68
N VAL A 524 -6.67 49.43 47.58
CA VAL A 524 -7.48 48.24 47.28
C VAL A 524 -8.83 48.56 46.65
N PRO A 525 -9.64 49.53 47.15
CA PRO A 525 -10.94 49.81 46.55
C PRO A 525 -10.83 50.32 45.11
N ALA A 526 -9.87 51.21 44.83
CA ALA A 526 -9.65 51.76 43.50
C ALA A 526 -9.10 50.70 42.54
N LEU A 527 -8.15 49.87 43.00
CA LEU A 527 -7.60 48.79 42.20
C LEU A 527 -8.60 47.66 41.95
N ARG A 528 -9.51 47.38 42.91
CA ARG A 528 -10.63 46.45 42.72
C ARG A 528 -11.53 46.95 41.60
N ALA A 529 -11.95 48.22 41.64
CA ALA A 529 -12.77 48.81 40.58
C ALA A 529 -12.07 48.76 39.22
N LEU A 530 -10.75 48.97 39.19
CA LEU A 530 -9.95 48.86 37.96
C LEU A 530 -9.96 47.43 37.41
N TRP A 531 -9.74 46.43 38.27
CA TRP A 531 -9.78 45.02 37.86
C TRP A 531 -11.17 44.60 37.40
N ASP A 532 -12.23 44.99 38.10
CA ASP A 532 -13.61 44.63 37.76
C ASP A 532 -13.99 45.22 36.39
N ALA A 533 -13.62 46.49 36.14
CA ALA A 533 -13.81 47.11 34.83
C ALA A 533 -12.95 46.45 33.74
N ALA A 534 -11.72 46.05 34.05
CA ALA A 534 -10.86 45.32 33.13
C ALA A 534 -11.42 43.94 32.79
N GLU A 535 -11.96 43.21 33.76
CA GLU A 535 -12.60 41.91 33.56
C GLU A 535 -13.83 42.06 32.66
N ASP A 536 -14.67 43.06 32.91
CA ASP A 536 -15.84 43.35 32.08
C ASP A 536 -15.44 43.71 30.64
N LEU A 537 -14.43 44.57 30.46
CA LEU A 537 -13.95 45.03 29.16
C LEU A 537 -13.22 43.94 28.36
N LEU A 538 -12.34 43.19 29.01
CA LEU A 538 -11.37 42.29 28.36
C LEU A 538 -11.83 40.84 28.34
N LEU A 539 -12.59 40.39 29.34
CA LEU A 539 -12.97 38.97 29.50
C LEU A 539 -14.47 38.73 29.28
N LYS A 540 -15.33 39.73 29.51
CA LYS A 540 -16.79 39.64 29.27
C LYS A 540 -17.27 40.39 28.02
N ASP A 541 -16.34 40.94 27.23
CA ASP A 541 -16.62 41.68 25.98
C ASP A 541 -17.60 42.87 26.14
N ASN A 542 -17.67 43.49 27.32
CA ASN A 542 -18.44 44.70 27.55
C ASN A 542 -17.64 45.96 27.14
N LEU A 543 -17.78 46.38 25.88
CA LEU A 543 -17.01 47.51 25.34
C LEU A 543 -17.30 48.85 26.03
N ASP A 544 -18.47 49.01 26.65
CA ASP A 544 -18.82 50.24 27.38
C ASP A 544 -18.01 50.39 28.68
N ALA A 545 -17.49 49.28 29.22
CA ALA A 545 -16.66 49.26 30.43
C ALA A 545 -15.31 49.98 30.27
N VAL A 546 -14.95 50.44 29.06
CA VAL A 546 -13.79 51.31 28.85
C VAL A 546 -13.89 52.60 29.66
N GLN A 547 -15.11 53.15 29.79
CA GLN A 547 -15.35 54.37 30.59
C GLN A 547 -15.13 54.10 32.08
N ASP A 548 -15.54 52.92 32.55
CA ASP A 548 -15.35 52.48 33.93
C ASP A 548 -13.87 52.19 34.21
N TYR A 549 -13.15 51.59 33.25
CA TYR A 549 -11.71 51.36 33.35
C TYR A 549 -10.96 52.70 33.45
N GLU A 550 -11.33 53.68 32.62
CA GLU A 550 -10.73 55.00 32.70
C GLU A 550 -11.01 55.72 34.02
N ALA A 551 -12.26 55.66 34.49
CA ALA A 551 -12.67 56.27 35.75
C ALA A 551 -11.94 55.63 36.95
N ALA A 552 -11.84 54.29 36.95
CA ALA A 552 -11.12 53.55 37.98
C ALA A 552 -9.62 53.85 37.96
N MET A 553 -9.01 53.97 36.78
CA MET A 553 -7.60 54.33 36.66
C MET A 553 -7.33 55.76 37.15
N LYS A 554 -8.23 56.72 36.86
CA LYS A 554 -8.16 58.09 37.39
C LYS A 554 -8.33 58.11 38.92
N TRP A 555 -9.26 57.34 39.46
CA TRP A 555 -9.43 57.21 40.91
C TRP A 555 -8.19 56.59 41.58
N LEU A 556 -7.58 55.58 40.95
CA LEU A 556 -6.34 54.99 41.42
C LEU A 556 -5.18 56.00 41.36
N ALA A 557 -5.11 56.84 40.32
CA ALA A 557 -4.14 57.92 40.20
C ALA A 557 -4.24 58.94 41.35
N GLU A 558 -5.47 59.37 41.66
CA GLU A 558 -5.75 60.31 42.76
C GLU A 558 -5.37 59.71 44.13
N THR A 559 -5.74 58.46 44.36
CA THR A 559 -5.52 57.78 45.66
C THR A 559 -4.04 57.41 45.86
N SER A 560 -3.32 57.09 44.78
CA SER A 560 -1.88 56.77 44.84
C SER A 560 -0.96 58.00 44.76
N GLY A 561 -1.48 59.16 44.36
CA GLY A 561 -0.70 60.38 44.17
C GLY A 561 0.25 60.33 42.97
N ALA A 562 -0.07 59.53 41.94
CA ALA A 562 0.80 59.25 40.79
C ALA A 562 0.98 60.44 39.82
N GLY A 563 0.23 61.53 40.02
CA GLY A 563 0.25 62.70 39.12
C GLY A 563 -0.83 62.64 38.03
N PRO A 564 -0.88 63.63 37.11
CA PRO A 564 -1.89 63.69 36.06
C PRO A 564 -1.72 62.56 35.04
N MET A 565 -2.84 61.99 34.60
CA MET A 565 -2.88 60.96 33.55
C MET A 565 -2.61 61.58 32.16
N PRO A 566 -2.01 60.81 31.22
CA PRO A 566 -1.75 61.25 29.84
C PRO A 566 -3.01 61.63 29.05
#